data_AF-A0AA40K0N8-F1
#
_entry.id   AF-A0AA40K0N8-F1
#
_cell.length_a   1.000
_cell.length_b   1.000
_cell.length_c   1.000
_cell.angle_alpha   90.00
_cell.angle_beta   90.00
_cell.angle_gamma   90.00
#
_symmetry.space_group_name_H-M   'P 1'
#
loop_
_entity.id
_entity.type
_entity.pdbx_description
1 polymer ?
#
loop_
_entity_poly.entity_id
_entity_poly.type
_entity_poly.pdbx_seq_one_letter_code
_entity_poly.pdbx_strand_id
1 'polypeptide(L)'
;MNTARPLSLRVAGVFLTLLHQCQERVVGIIEGNQTYNGIDNTTLWNRPLVYTGPIRGMDPRYSRGEVLTLTYEGCVALCGPDAQLQEPRAALSMVATWIFPLAIALSLPYEQFHNGKKIRRTIAATVNWLGSPQTALTATIHNFRQIREAHRRTTQRRRPSDPTAEWEDALYVLTCLNQYEISDISSEHLATLLYGLFRPTLQDTFDAHDDASLATFLVAFVFSVVLSFAEVGESSSVDPLILGLLFSWLPVLVIFTIVDRNPVSADRAKFRWLYNVRAVMLWRDGPDTDSEAIAWWPPVPPSKTEDENTGSTPPPEAVVNNQPQPELVVTSQPQQEPVAVTNLTVGRFIGQGRSTQYSGLSYAVMKHTPTKGHPGRTYPTDYNSFAVKVHNELEGRPPPSWFITALLAQAIVTTEVMLAFMLAFNTPTVGLGCWSGSFAIYAILSSLCWILSLCFPKPGSVVTGLCYTLNVLAFGWLVTVTILLLTGGMNTCYCQTSPFAYPWFGGYMTFAKASGFRDMFSVTKFWATAASFGLAIPIVVFVTAIFWWLKCAHLWKVTEDSDEGTEMMAQGLAIDTRWLVS
;
A
#
# COMPACT_ATOMS: atom_id res chain seq x y z
N MET A 1 15.15 -38.05 42.22
CA MET A 1 15.72 -37.71 40.89
C MET A 1 14.78 -38.29 39.84
N ASN A 2 13.82 -37.48 39.37
CA ASN A 2 12.85 -37.87 38.35
C ASN A 2 13.34 -37.39 36.99
N THR A 3 13.40 -38.33 36.05
CA THR A 3 13.83 -38.14 34.66
C THR A 3 12.82 -37.30 33.89
N ALA A 4 13.12 -36.01 33.70
CA ALA A 4 12.46 -35.19 32.68
C ALA A 4 12.88 -35.70 31.29
N ARG A 5 11.99 -36.43 30.61
CA ARG A 5 12.17 -36.76 29.19
C ARG A 5 11.91 -35.50 28.35
N PRO A 6 12.73 -35.21 27.33
CA PRO A 6 12.57 -34.00 26.53
C PRO A 6 11.30 -34.07 25.68
N LEU A 7 10.33 -33.20 25.99
CA LEU A 7 9.07 -33.03 25.24
C LEU A 7 9.29 -32.54 23.79
N SER A 8 10.49 -32.05 23.48
CA SER A 8 10.83 -31.40 22.21
C SER A 8 10.93 -32.37 21.01
N LEU A 9 11.25 -33.65 21.21
CA LEU A 9 11.49 -34.58 20.09
C LEU A 9 10.23 -35.30 19.58
N ARG A 10 9.15 -35.38 20.38
CA ARG A 10 7.87 -35.95 19.92
C ARG A 10 7.08 -35.00 19.02
N VAL A 11 7.27 -33.70 19.16
CA VAL A 11 6.51 -32.71 18.37
C VAL A 11 6.98 -32.69 16.92
N ALA A 12 8.29 -32.84 16.64
CA ALA A 12 8.80 -32.80 15.27
C ALA A 12 8.45 -34.04 14.42
N GLY A 13 8.29 -35.22 15.04
CA GLY A 13 7.98 -36.47 14.34
C GLY A 13 6.51 -36.67 13.96
N VAL A 14 5.59 -35.89 14.52
CA VAL A 14 4.13 -36.08 14.35
C VAL A 14 3.56 -35.32 13.14
N PHE A 15 4.26 -34.30 12.64
CA PHE A 15 3.71 -33.42 11.60
C PHE A 15 3.79 -34.00 10.18
N LEU A 16 4.75 -34.86 9.89
CA LEU A 16 4.96 -35.37 8.52
C LEU A 16 4.07 -36.57 8.14
N THR A 17 3.22 -37.06 9.05
CA THR A 17 2.79 -38.46 8.96
C THR A 17 1.32 -38.69 8.63
N LEU A 18 0.39 -37.74 8.73
CA LEU A 18 -1.03 -38.13 8.70
C LEU A 18 -1.52 -38.61 7.33
N LEU A 19 -1.25 -37.85 6.25
CA LEU A 19 -1.63 -38.25 4.89
C LEU A 19 -0.78 -39.39 4.35
N HIS A 20 0.52 -39.41 4.69
CA HIS A 20 1.40 -40.53 4.34
C HIS A 20 0.97 -41.82 5.04
N GLN A 21 0.68 -41.77 6.35
CA GLN A 21 0.11 -42.89 7.08
C GLN A 21 -1.26 -43.27 6.52
N CYS A 22 -2.09 -42.31 6.12
CA CYS A 22 -3.35 -42.63 5.48
C CYS A 22 -3.11 -43.38 4.16
N GLN A 23 -2.20 -42.91 3.32
CA GLN A 23 -1.81 -43.58 2.09
C GLN A 23 -1.31 -45.00 2.34
N GLU A 24 -0.36 -45.18 3.28
CA GLU A 24 0.16 -46.50 3.66
C GLU A 24 -0.93 -47.42 4.19
N ARG A 25 -1.88 -46.90 5.00
CA ARG A 25 -3.04 -47.67 5.46
C ARG A 25 -3.92 -48.09 4.30
N VAL A 26 -4.26 -47.18 3.38
CA VAL A 26 -5.12 -47.52 2.23
C VAL A 26 -4.44 -48.56 1.34
N VAL A 27 -3.15 -48.41 1.05
CA VAL A 27 -2.37 -49.38 0.28
C VAL A 27 -2.32 -50.73 1.01
N GLY A 28 -2.06 -50.74 2.31
CA GLY A 28 -2.06 -51.97 3.13
C GLY A 28 -3.42 -52.68 3.16
N ILE A 29 -4.53 -51.94 3.15
CA ILE A 29 -5.88 -52.52 3.05
C ILE A 29 -6.12 -53.10 1.65
N ILE A 30 -5.71 -52.40 0.58
CA ILE A 30 -5.85 -52.89 -0.81
C ILE A 30 -5.05 -54.17 -1.03
N GLU A 31 -3.85 -54.26 -0.46
CA GLU A 31 -3.00 -55.45 -0.51
C GLU A 31 -3.52 -56.61 0.36
N GLY A 32 -4.51 -56.36 1.24
CA GLY A 32 -5.02 -57.34 2.20
C GLY A 32 -4.13 -57.57 3.41
N ASN A 33 -3.10 -56.74 3.59
CA ASN A 33 -2.13 -56.83 4.68
C ASN A 33 -2.65 -56.21 6.00
N GLN A 34 -3.61 -55.29 5.92
CA GLN A 34 -4.13 -54.55 7.07
C GLN A 34 -5.65 -54.39 7.03
N THR A 35 -6.26 -54.21 8.20
CA THR A 35 -7.65 -53.78 8.36
C THR A 35 -7.69 -52.59 9.32
N TYR A 36 -8.59 -51.63 9.08
CA TYR A 36 -8.70 -50.42 9.90
C TYR A 36 -10.16 -50.09 10.18
N ASN A 37 -10.55 -50.00 11.46
CA ASN A 37 -11.93 -49.72 11.88
C ASN A 37 -12.99 -50.62 11.20
N GLY A 38 -12.66 -51.91 10.99
CA GLY A 38 -13.54 -52.86 10.30
C GLY A 38 -13.63 -52.67 8.79
N ILE A 39 -12.79 -51.81 8.19
CA ILE A 39 -12.61 -51.69 6.75
C ILE A 39 -11.47 -52.63 6.34
N ASP A 40 -11.82 -53.67 5.60
CA ASP A 40 -10.92 -54.58 4.91
C ASP A 40 -10.97 -54.31 3.39
N ASN A 41 -10.22 -55.09 2.60
CA ASN A 41 -10.20 -54.94 1.14
C ASN A 41 -11.61 -55.05 0.55
N THR A 42 -12.42 -56.00 1.02
CA THR A 42 -13.78 -56.20 0.48
C THR A 42 -14.70 -55.02 0.79
N THR A 43 -14.69 -54.53 2.02
CA THR A 43 -15.50 -53.39 2.47
C THR A 43 -15.06 -52.09 1.79
N LEU A 44 -13.76 -51.93 1.51
CA LEU A 44 -13.19 -50.76 0.85
C LEU A 44 -13.79 -50.52 -0.55
N TRP A 45 -14.06 -51.60 -1.29
CA TRP A 45 -14.66 -51.53 -2.63
C TRP A 45 -16.19 -51.61 -2.61
N ASN A 46 -16.77 -52.35 -1.65
CA ASN A 46 -18.23 -52.50 -1.52
C ASN A 46 -18.91 -51.22 -1.01
N ARG A 47 -18.24 -50.49 -0.11
CA ARG A 47 -18.61 -49.12 0.23
C ARG A 47 -17.88 -48.22 -0.77
N PRO A 48 -18.53 -47.24 -1.43
CA PRO A 48 -17.90 -46.37 -2.42
C PRO A 48 -16.89 -45.38 -1.79
N LEU A 49 -15.93 -45.89 -1.02
CA LEU A 49 -14.87 -45.16 -0.33
C LEU A 49 -13.72 -44.84 -1.28
N VAL A 50 -13.49 -45.71 -2.26
CA VAL A 50 -12.57 -45.46 -3.37
C VAL A 50 -13.35 -44.83 -4.51
N TYR A 51 -12.88 -43.68 -4.98
CA TYR A 51 -13.44 -43.06 -6.17
C TYR A 51 -12.95 -43.83 -7.39
N THR A 52 -13.87 -44.25 -8.28
CA THR A 52 -13.56 -44.99 -9.52
C THR A 52 -13.92 -44.21 -10.79
N GLY A 53 -14.50 -43.03 -10.64
CA GLY A 53 -14.91 -42.18 -11.75
C GLY A 53 -13.73 -41.57 -12.52
N PRO A 54 -14.03 -40.82 -13.60
CA PRO A 54 -13.02 -40.17 -14.42
C PRO A 54 -12.25 -39.10 -13.63
N ILE A 55 -10.92 -39.12 -13.78
CA ILE A 55 -10.05 -38.10 -13.16
C ILE A 55 -9.83 -36.97 -14.16
N ARG A 56 -10.06 -35.74 -13.71
CA ARG A 56 -9.95 -34.54 -14.55
C ARG A 56 -8.50 -34.26 -14.91
N GLY A 57 -8.22 -34.08 -16.19
CA GLY A 57 -6.91 -33.65 -16.68
C GLY A 57 -5.82 -34.72 -16.63
N MET A 58 -6.17 -35.97 -16.31
CA MET A 58 -5.26 -37.11 -16.42
C MET A 58 -4.89 -37.33 -17.89
N ASP A 59 -3.59 -37.43 -18.16
CA ASP A 59 -3.07 -37.72 -19.50
C ASP A 59 -3.57 -39.11 -19.94
N PRO A 60 -4.16 -39.24 -21.15
CA PRO A 60 -4.69 -40.51 -21.66
C PRO A 60 -3.70 -41.67 -21.71
N ARG A 61 -2.39 -41.39 -21.60
CA ARG A 61 -1.33 -42.40 -21.56
C ARG A 61 -1.29 -43.19 -20.24
N TYR A 62 -1.83 -42.64 -19.16
CA TYR A 62 -1.84 -43.29 -17.85
C TYR A 62 -3.18 -43.97 -17.60
N SER A 63 -3.15 -45.17 -17.03
CA SER A 63 -4.38 -45.89 -16.72
C SER A 63 -4.99 -45.40 -15.41
N ARG A 64 -6.32 -45.48 -15.31
CA ARG A 64 -7.05 -45.05 -14.10
C ARG A 64 -6.61 -45.78 -12.82
N GLY A 65 -6.14 -47.02 -12.94
CA GLY A 65 -5.72 -47.85 -11.83
C GLY A 65 -4.38 -47.42 -11.19
N GLU A 66 -3.58 -46.60 -11.89
CA GLU A 66 -2.29 -46.12 -11.38
C GLU A 66 -2.44 -45.02 -10.32
N VAL A 67 -3.63 -44.40 -10.20
CA VAL A 67 -3.88 -43.32 -9.25
C VAL A 67 -4.91 -43.73 -8.23
N LEU A 68 -4.45 -43.90 -6.99
CA LEU A 68 -5.32 -44.11 -5.85
C LEU A 68 -6.05 -42.82 -5.49
N THR A 69 -7.38 -42.91 -5.42
CA THR A 69 -8.24 -41.78 -5.07
C THR A 69 -9.35 -42.20 -4.11
N LEU A 70 -9.66 -41.35 -3.13
CA LEU A 70 -10.73 -41.58 -2.17
C LEU A 70 -11.89 -40.63 -2.40
N THR A 71 -13.11 -41.07 -2.14
CA THR A 71 -14.27 -40.18 -1.97
C THR A 71 -14.17 -39.43 -0.64
N TYR A 72 -15.02 -38.42 -0.43
CA TYR A 72 -15.08 -37.72 0.87
C TYR A 72 -15.32 -38.67 2.04
N GLU A 73 -16.27 -39.60 1.90
CA GLU A 73 -16.55 -40.60 2.93
C GLU A 73 -15.34 -41.51 3.17
N GLY A 74 -14.67 -41.96 2.10
CA GLY A 74 -13.43 -42.74 2.20
C GLY A 74 -12.31 -42.01 2.91
N CYS A 75 -12.11 -40.73 2.59
CA CYS A 75 -11.10 -39.90 3.24
C CYS A 75 -11.37 -39.76 4.74
N VAL A 76 -12.60 -39.41 5.13
CA VAL A 76 -12.96 -39.23 6.55
C VAL A 76 -12.84 -40.56 7.31
N ALA A 77 -13.26 -41.67 6.71
CA ALA A 77 -13.22 -42.98 7.35
C ALA A 77 -11.78 -43.53 7.54
N LEU A 78 -10.89 -43.29 6.58
CA LEU A 78 -9.54 -43.86 6.55
C LEU A 78 -8.48 -42.91 7.13
N CYS A 79 -8.57 -41.62 6.80
CA CYS A 79 -7.61 -40.59 7.20
C CYS A 79 -8.05 -39.83 8.46
N GLY A 80 -9.36 -39.79 8.75
CA GLY A 80 -9.94 -38.95 9.80
C GLY A 80 -10.38 -37.57 9.30
N PRO A 81 -11.14 -36.81 10.10
CA PRO A 81 -11.66 -35.50 9.71
C PRO A 81 -10.65 -34.35 9.90
N ASP A 82 -9.56 -34.59 10.62
CA ASP A 82 -8.64 -33.55 11.08
C ASP A 82 -7.79 -32.97 9.94
N ALA A 83 -7.48 -31.67 10.03
CA ALA A 83 -6.62 -31.01 9.07
C ALA A 83 -5.16 -31.45 9.21
N GLN A 84 -4.49 -31.68 8.08
CA GLN A 84 -3.06 -31.92 8.08
C GLN A 84 -2.29 -30.62 8.22
N LEU A 85 -1.64 -30.44 9.37
CA LEU A 85 -0.82 -29.25 9.61
C LEU A 85 0.43 -29.23 8.71
N GLN A 86 0.80 -28.04 8.25
CA GLN A 86 2.00 -27.84 7.43
C GLN A 86 3.27 -28.10 8.25
N GLU A 87 4.34 -28.58 7.59
CA GLU A 87 5.66 -28.66 8.23
C GLU A 87 6.12 -27.25 8.66
N PRO A 88 6.59 -27.06 9.90
CA PRO A 88 7.03 -25.76 10.39
C PRO A 88 8.08 -25.09 9.49
N ARG A 89 8.96 -25.86 8.86
CA ARG A 89 9.98 -25.34 7.92
C ARG A 89 9.35 -24.71 6.68
N ALA A 90 8.37 -25.38 6.08
CA ALA A 90 7.64 -24.87 4.93
C ALA A 90 6.83 -23.62 5.30
N ALA A 91 6.14 -23.65 6.47
CA ALA A 91 5.42 -22.49 6.99
C ALA A 91 6.35 -21.29 7.24
N LEU A 92 7.50 -21.50 7.85
CA LEU A 92 8.51 -20.47 8.09
C LEU A 92 9.08 -19.90 6.79
N SER A 93 9.36 -20.75 5.79
CA SER A 93 9.81 -20.30 4.47
C SER A 93 8.75 -19.40 3.81
N MET A 94 7.47 -19.82 3.84
CA MET A 94 6.37 -19.01 3.30
C MET A 94 6.22 -17.66 4.02
N VAL A 95 6.32 -17.65 5.35
CA VAL A 95 6.28 -16.41 6.16
C VAL A 95 7.46 -15.50 5.84
N ALA A 96 8.68 -16.05 5.78
CA ALA A 96 9.88 -15.28 5.52
C ALA A 96 9.86 -14.62 4.14
N THR A 97 9.29 -15.31 3.15
CA THR A 97 9.26 -14.85 1.76
C THR A 97 8.19 -13.80 1.53
N TRP A 98 6.99 -13.96 2.11
CA TRP A 98 5.83 -13.14 1.75
C TRP A 98 5.36 -12.20 2.86
N ILE A 99 5.56 -12.55 4.13
CA ILE A 99 5.11 -11.75 5.28
C ILE A 99 6.20 -10.80 5.76
N PHE A 100 7.48 -11.20 5.77
CA PHE A 100 8.54 -10.28 6.23
C PHE A 100 8.72 -9.05 5.34
N PRO A 101 8.65 -9.13 4.00
CA PRO A 101 8.64 -7.92 3.18
C PRO A 101 7.46 -6.99 3.50
N LEU A 102 6.30 -7.55 3.86
CA LEU A 102 5.17 -6.75 4.35
C LEU A 102 5.52 -6.07 5.68
N ALA A 103 6.15 -6.77 6.63
CA ALA A 103 6.58 -6.19 7.90
C ALA A 103 7.59 -5.05 7.68
N ILE A 104 8.53 -5.21 6.75
CA ILE A 104 9.47 -4.15 6.35
C ILE A 104 8.72 -2.99 5.73
N ALA A 105 7.80 -3.25 4.79
CA ALA A 105 6.98 -2.20 4.20
C ALA A 105 6.21 -1.45 5.28
N LEU A 106 5.56 -2.14 6.24
CA LEU A 106 4.81 -1.53 7.35
C LEU A 106 5.71 -0.78 8.35
N SER A 107 6.99 -1.17 8.44
CA SER A 107 7.99 -0.51 9.30
C SER A 107 8.51 0.79 8.71
N LEU A 108 8.30 1.05 7.41
CA LEU A 108 8.67 2.32 6.82
C LEU A 108 7.89 3.44 7.53
N PRO A 109 8.57 4.51 7.96
CA PRO A 109 7.94 5.58 8.74
C PRO A 109 7.08 6.45 7.82
N TYR A 110 5.89 5.97 7.49
CA TYR A 110 4.98 6.67 6.58
C TYR A 110 4.35 7.93 7.20
N GLU A 111 4.49 8.15 8.52
CA GLU A 111 4.22 9.41 9.20
C GLU A 111 5.18 9.53 10.39
N GLN A 112 6.12 10.48 10.35
CA GLN A 112 7.06 10.73 11.46
C GLN A 112 6.50 11.69 12.53
N PHE A 113 5.38 12.39 12.28
CA PHE A 113 5.05 13.61 13.07
C PHE A 113 3.74 13.62 13.88
N HIS A 114 3.04 12.49 14.09
CA HIS A 114 1.79 12.49 14.87
C HIS A 114 1.86 11.67 16.17
N ASN A 115 2.04 12.40 17.27
CA ASN A 115 2.14 11.94 18.66
C ASN A 115 0.82 11.38 19.25
N GLY A 116 0.23 10.34 18.63
CA GLY A 116 -0.81 9.54 19.30
C GLY A 116 -1.74 8.72 18.40
N LYS A 117 -1.87 9.04 17.11
CA LYS A 117 -2.78 8.33 16.17
C LYS A 117 -2.06 7.50 15.10
N LYS A 118 -0.73 7.39 15.18
CA LYS A 118 0.14 6.75 14.17
C LYS A 118 -0.30 5.32 13.85
N ILE A 119 -0.44 4.47 14.87
CA ILE A 119 -0.78 3.04 14.70
C ILE A 119 -2.12 2.88 13.99
N ARG A 120 -3.15 3.61 14.41
CA ARG A 120 -4.49 3.53 13.80
C ARG A 120 -4.48 3.92 12.33
N ARG A 121 -3.70 4.94 11.95
CA ARG A 121 -3.59 5.39 10.56
C ARG A 121 -2.81 4.39 9.70
N THR A 122 -1.73 3.82 10.24
CA THR A 122 -0.99 2.75 9.56
C THR A 122 -1.88 1.53 9.34
N ILE A 123 -2.62 1.07 10.36
CA ILE A 123 -3.56 -0.05 10.22
C ILE A 123 -4.62 0.26 9.16
N ALA A 124 -5.20 1.46 9.16
CA ALA A 124 -6.18 1.85 8.14
C ALA A 124 -5.58 1.85 6.73
N ALA A 125 -4.32 2.27 6.57
CA ALA A 125 -3.61 2.19 5.30
C ALA A 125 -3.39 0.73 4.88
N THR A 126 -2.93 -0.14 5.80
CA THR A 126 -2.75 -1.58 5.54
C THR A 126 -4.05 -2.26 5.13
N VAL A 127 -5.16 -1.94 5.80
CA VAL A 127 -6.48 -2.45 5.46
C VAL A 127 -6.88 -2.00 4.04
N ASN A 128 -6.60 -0.76 3.65
CA ASN A 128 -6.87 -0.30 2.30
C ASN A 128 -5.95 -0.96 1.26
N TRP A 129 -4.67 -1.08 1.55
CA TRP A 129 -3.66 -1.70 0.69
C TRP A 129 -3.95 -3.18 0.43
N LEU A 130 -4.26 -3.94 1.48
CA LEU A 130 -4.47 -5.39 1.37
C LEU A 130 -5.93 -5.75 1.11
N GLY A 131 -6.87 -4.87 1.47
CA GLY A 131 -8.29 -5.06 1.23
C GLY A 131 -8.73 -4.70 -0.20
N SER A 132 -8.18 -3.62 -0.78
CA SER A 132 -8.39 -3.26 -2.19
C SER A 132 -7.09 -2.72 -2.81
N PRO A 133 -6.12 -3.60 -3.10
CA PRO A 133 -4.83 -3.20 -3.65
C PRO A 133 -4.95 -2.46 -4.99
N GLN A 134 -5.91 -2.83 -5.84
CA GLN A 134 -6.20 -2.13 -7.09
C GLN A 134 -6.56 -0.66 -6.86
N THR A 135 -7.31 -0.32 -5.82
CA THR A 135 -7.69 1.07 -5.54
C THR A 135 -6.49 1.85 -5.01
N ALA A 136 -5.67 1.23 -4.14
CA ALA A 136 -4.43 1.83 -3.67
C ALA A 136 -3.41 2.04 -4.81
N LEU A 137 -3.26 1.06 -5.70
CA LEU A 137 -2.44 1.15 -6.92
C LEU A 137 -2.98 2.22 -7.88
N THR A 138 -4.30 2.34 -8.03
CA THR A 138 -4.91 3.38 -8.87
C THR A 138 -4.47 4.77 -8.40
N ALA A 139 -4.58 5.05 -7.10
CA ALA A 139 -4.19 6.33 -6.53
C ALA A 139 -2.69 6.61 -6.69
N THR A 140 -1.84 5.63 -6.36
CA THR A 140 -0.38 5.80 -6.40
C THR A 140 0.18 5.90 -7.82
N ILE A 141 -0.27 5.04 -8.75
CA ILE A 141 0.12 5.12 -10.16
C ILE A 141 -0.36 6.44 -10.77
N HIS A 142 -1.56 6.91 -10.40
CA HIS A 142 -2.08 8.17 -10.92
C HIS A 142 -1.27 9.37 -10.39
N ASN A 143 -0.96 9.41 -9.09
CA ASN A 143 -0.07 10.42 -8.52
C ASN A 143 1.30 10.42 -9.20
N PHE A 144 1.89 9.24 -9.39
CA PHE A 144 3.16 9.12 -10.11
C PHE A 144 3.09 9.65 -11.54
N ARG A 145 1.99 9.41 -12.24
CA ARG A 145 1.75 9.97 -13.57
C ARG A 145 1.69 11.51 -13.52
N GLN A 146 1.08 12.11 -12.51
CA GLN A 146 1.07 13.56 -12.34
C GLN A 146 2.48 14.11 -12.10
N ILE A 147 3.29 13.45 -11.27
CA ILE A 147 4.70 13.80 -11.04
C ILE A 147 5.49 13.74 -12.36
N ARG A 148 5.28 12.69 -13.16
CA ARG A 148 5.93 12.56 -14.47
C ARG A 148 5.52 13.67 -15.44
N GLU A 149 4.25 14.06 -15.42
CA GLU A 149 3.74 15.14 -16.27
C GLU A 149 4.28 16.51 -15.83
N ALA A 150 4.37 16.75 -14.53
CA ALA A 150 5.06 17.90 -13.94
C ALA A 150 6.52 17.96 -14.44
N HIS A 151 7.29 16.87 -14.26
CA HIS A 151 8.67 16.77 -14.75
C HIS A 151 8.80 17.00 -16.27
N ARG A 152 7.87 16.46 -17.07
CA ARG A 152 7.87 16.66 -18.52
C ARG A 152 7.72 18.15 -18.86
N ARG A 153 6.86 18.87 -18.13
CA ARG A 153 6.62 20.31 -18.35
C ARG A 153 7.78 21.17 -17.91
N THR A 154 8.45 20.83 -16.81
CA THR A 154 9.67 21.54 -16.37
C THR A 154 10.80 21.37 -17.40
N THR A 155 11.04 20.13 -17.83
CA THR A 155 12.05 19.81 -18.85
C THR A 155 11.77 20.51 -20.17
N GLN A 156 10.51 20.55 -20.59
CA GLN A 156 10.13 21.30 -21.80
C GLN A 156 10.36 22.80 -21.65
N ARG A 157 10.31 23.35 -20.43
CA ARG A 157 10.49 24.77 -20.14
C ARG A 157 11.95 25.19 -20.02
N ARG A 158 12.84 24.30 -19.58
CA ARG A 158 14.28 24.53 -19.49
C ARG A 158 14.84 25.09 -20.81
N ARG A 159 15.21 26.37 -20.82
CA ARG A 159 16.04 26.99 -21.89
C ARG A 159 17.49 27.02 -21.38
N PRO A 160 18.50 26.97 -22.27
CA PRO A 160 19.91 27.03 -21.85
C PRO A 160 20.31 28.33 -21.13
N SER A 161 19.51 29.39 -21.24
CA SER A 161 19.87 30.75 -20.84
C SER A 161 18.91 31.39 -19.82
N ASP A 162 17.97 30.63 -19.27
CA ASP A 162 16.88 31.18 -18.44
C ASP A 162 16.76 30.34 -17.16
N PRO A 163 16.89 30.93 -15.95
CA PRO A 163 16.79 30.20 -14.69
C PRO A 163 15.33 29.79 -14.46
N THR A 164 14.95 28.62 -14.97
CA THR A 164 13.59 28.06 -14.86
C THR A 164 13.32 27.31 -13.54
N ALA A 165 14.12 27.54 -12.50
CA ALA A 165 14.01 26.86 -11.20
C ALA A 165 12.62 27.06 -10.56
N GLU A 166 12.04 28.25 -10.70
CA GLU A 166 10.73 28.59 -10.12
C GLU A 166 9.59 27.64 -10.55
N TRP A 167 9.58 27.21 -11.82
CA TRP A 167 8.55 26.29 -12.31
C TRP A 167 8.77 24.85 -11.86
N GLU A 168 10.01 24.47 -11.59
CA GLU A 168 10.35 23.17 -11.03
C GLU A 168 9.81 23.05 -9.61
N ASP A 169 10.05 24.07 -8.78
CA ASP A 169 9.58 24.11 -7.40
C ASP A 169 8.05 24.20 -7.32
N ALA A 170 7.44 25.08 -8.12
CA ALA A 170 5.98 25.22 -8.19
C ALA A 170 5.29 23.90 -8.56
N LEU A 171 5.79 23.21 -9.60
CA LEU A 171 5.21 21.95 -10.03
C LEU A 171 5.52 20.81 -9.05
N TYR A 172 6.67 20.84 -8.37
CA TYR A 172 6.97 19.92 -7.30
C TYR A 172 5.98 20.09 -6.13
N VAL A 173 5.85 21.29 -5.57
CA VAL A 173 4.90 21.61 -4.50
C VAL A 173 3.47 21.24 -4.90
N LEU A 174 3.09 21.46 -6.16
CA LEU A 174 1.78 21.04 -6.66
C LEU A 174 1.58 19.52 -6.58
N THR A 175 2.60 18.73 -6.92
CA THR A 175 2.54 17.27 -6.80
C THR A 175 2.49 16.81 -5.34
N CYS A 176 3.20 17.51 -4.45
CA CYS A 176 3.13 17.32 -3.00
C CYS A 176 1.71 17.56 -2.45
N LEU A 177 1.05 18.63 -2.91
CA LEU A 177 -0.31 18.97 -2.50
C LEU A 177 -1.35 18.00 -3.05
N ASN A 178 -1.09 17.37 -4.20
CA ASN A 178 -1.99 16.34 -4.75
C ASN A 178 -2.15 15.12 -3.83
N GLN A 179 -1.23 14.91 -2.90
CA GLN A 179 -1.31 13.81 -1.93
C GLN A 179 -2.26 14.09 -0.77
N TYR A 180 -2.93 15.23 -0.76
CA TYR A 180 -3.85 15.64 0.29
C TYR A 180 -5.25 15.77 -0.27
N GLU A 181 -6.22 15.43 0.57
CA GLU A 181 -7.60 15.71 0.26
C GLU A 181 -7.84 17.21 0.22
N ILE A 182 -8.55 17.63 -0.81
CA ILE A 182 -8.98 19.01 -1.00
C ILE A 182 -10.50 18.97 -1.04
N SER A 183 -11.11 18.92 0.13
CA SER A 183 -12.56 19.04 0.32
C SER A 183 -12.90 20.51 0.54
N ASP A 184 -13.98 20.99 -0.09
CA ASP A 184 -14.56 22.32 0.15
C ASP A 184 -13.61 23.52 0.04
N ILE A 185 -12.61 23.45 -0.85
CA ILE A 185 -11.81 24.64 -1.18
C ILE A 185 -12.69 25.61 -1.97
N SER A 186 -12.97 26.77 -1.36
CA SER A 186 -13.54 27.92 -2.06
C SER A 186 -12.60 28.39 -3.16
N SER A 187 -13.16 29.01 -4.20
CA SER A 187 -12.37 29.61 -5.28
C SER A 187 -11.36 30.64 -4.77
N GLU A 188 -11.68 31.39 -3.71
CA GLU A 188 -10.78 32.36 -3.06
C GLU A 188 -9.54 31.69 -2.44
N HIS A 189 -9.76 30.59 -1.72
CA HIS A 189 -8.71 29.78 -1.12
C HIS A 189 -7.80 29.16 -2.18
N LEU A 190 -8.40 28.71 -3.29
CA LEU A 190 -7.65 28.20 -4.42
C LEU A 190 -6.86 29.30 -5.12
N ALA A 191 -7.40 30.51 -5.24
CA ALA A 191 -6.68 31.66 -5.79
C ALA A 191 -5.44 31.98 -4.95
N THR A 192 -5.56 31.94 -3.62
CA THR A 192 -4.44 32.09 -2.68
C THR A 192 -3.36 31.03 -2.92
N LEU A 193 -3.76 29.76 -3.03
CA LEU A 193 -2.82 28.67 -3.31
C LEU A 193 -2.11 28.87 -4.65
N LEU A 194 -2.85 29.17 -5.71
CA LEU A 194 -2.29 29.35 -7.05
C LEU A 194 -1.40 30.58 -7.14
N TYR A 195 -1.72 31.61 -6.36
CA TYR A 195 -0.90 32.81 -6.21
C TYR A 195 0.44 32.50 -5.58
N GLY A 196 0.45 31.77 -4.45
CA GLY A 196 1.70 31.36 -3.81
C GLY A 196 2.52 30.39 -4.67
N LEU A 197 1.85 29.52 -5.42
CA LEU A 197 2.52 28.50 -6.24
C LEU A 197 3.23 29.08 -7.47
N PHE A 198 2.64 30.08 -8.12
CA PHE A 198 3.13 30.59 -9.40
C PHE A 198 3.70 32.00 -9.33
N ARG A 199 3.84 32.59 -8.13
CA ARG A 199 4.59 33.83 -7.99
C ARG A 199 6.06 33.49 -7.70
N PRO A 200 7.03 34.14 -8.39
CA PRO A 200 8.45 33.85 -8.23
C PRO A 200 8.90 33.92 -6.77
N THR A 201 9.56 32.88 -6.28
CA THR A 201 10.52 32.96 -5.16
C THR A 201 11.90 32.87 -5.77
N LEU A 202 12.71 33.92 -5.62
CA LEU A 202 14.13 33.88 -5.95
C LEU A 202 14.85 32.98 -4.94
N GLN A 203 15.48 31.89 -5.39
CA GLN A 203 16.59 31.29 -4.64
C GLN A 203 17.53 30.46 -5.52
N ASP A 204 18.79 30.47 -5.11
CA ASP A 204 19.96 29.83 -5.72
C ASP A 204 19.95 28.31 -5.67
N THR A 205 20.58 27.72 -6.68
CA THR A 205 20.76 26.28 -6.87
C THR A 205 21.96 25.74 -6.08
N PHE A 206 21.77 24.68 -5.30
CA PHE A 206 22.86 23.86 -4.77
C PHE A 206 22.58 22.36 -4.94
N ASP A 207 23.64 21.61 -5.22
CA ASP A 207 23.64 20.16 -5.43
C ASP A 207 23.99 19.41 -4.13
N ALA A 208 23.21 18.37 -3.79
CA ALA A 208 23.59 17.41 -2.75
C ALA A 208 23.17 15.96 -3.11
N HIS A 209 23.95 15.02 -2.59
CA HIS A 209 24.04 13.61 -2.99
C HIS A 209 23.74 12.70 -1.79
N ASP A 210 22.67 11.90 -1.85
CA ASP A 210 22.52 10.74 -0.95
C ASP A 210 21.50 9.71 -1.49
N ASP A 211 21.99 8.61 -2.08
CA ASP A 211 21.16 7.58 -2.74
C ASP A 211 21.42 6.15 -2.17
N ALA A 212 22.16 6.00 -1.06
CA ALA A 212 22.71 4.71 -0.63
C ALA A 212 21.71 3.74 0.06
N SER A 213 20.68 4.25 0.74
CA SER A 213 19.77 3.39 1.54
C SER A 213 18.67 2.71 0.71
N LEU A 214 18.21 3.35 -0.36
CA LEU A 214 17.10 2.84 -1.18
C LEU A 214 17.57 1.83 -2.24
N ALA A 215 18.76 2.01 -2.83
CA ALA A 215 19.33 1.05 -3.77
C ALA A 215 19.50 -0.34 -3.12
N THR A 216 19.97 -0.38 -1.87
CA THR A 216 20.16 -1.63 -1.12
C THR A 216 18.84 -2.35 -0.85
N PHE A 217 17.78 -1.61 -0.51
CA PHE A 217 16.44 -2.17 -0.37
C PHE A 217 15.93 -2.77 -1.69
N LEU A 218 16.10 -2.06 -2.80
CA LEU A 218 15.65 -2.51 -4.12
C LEU A 218 16.35 -3.79 -4.58
N VAL A 219 17.67 -3.90 -4.33
CA VAL A 219 18.43 -5.12 -4.63
C VAL A 219 17.93 -6.30 -3.78
N ALA A 220 17.82 -6.12 -2.46
CA ALA A 220 17.33 -7.18 -1.57
C ALA A 220 15.94 -7.67 -1.95
N PHE A 221 15.07 -6.75 -2.38
CA PHE A 221 13.73 -7.06 -2.83
C PHE A 221 13.68 -7.85 -4.15
N VAL A 222 14.48 -7.46 -5.15
CA VAL A 222 14.58 -8.23 -6.41
C VAL A 222 15.10 -9.63 -6.15
N PHE A 223 16.13 -9.78 -5.30
CA PHE A 223 16.62 -11.09 -4.90
C PHE A 223 15.54 -11.93 -4.19
N SER A 224 14.75 -11.33 -3.30
CA SER A 224 13.65 -12.03 -2.63
C SER A 224 12.61 -12.57 -3.62
N VAL A 225 12.21 -11.74 -4.61
CA VAL A 225 11.27 -12.16 -5.66
C VAL A 225 11.88 -13.25 -6.54
N VAL A 226 13.12 -13.12 -6.99
CA VAL A 226 13.74 -14.13 -7.86
C VAL A 226 13.93 -15.47 -7.12
N LEU A 227 14.36 -15.42 -5.85
CA LEU A 227 14.55 -16.64 -5.05
C LEU A 227 13.23 -17.37 -4.79
N SER A 228 12.13 -16.64 -4.59
CA SER A 228 10.81 -17.26 -4.37
C SER A 228 10.29 -18.02 -5.60
N PHE A 229 10.66 -17.57 -6.80
CA PHE A 229 10.34 -18.27 -8.05
C PHE A 229 11.41 -19.30 -8.47
N ALA A 230 12.64 -19.22 -7.97
CA ALA A 230 13.69 -20.18 -8.28
C ALA A 230 13.43 -21.56 -7.66
N GLU A 231 12.74 -21.62 -6.51
CA GLU A 231 12.38 -22.88 -5.84
C GLU A 231 11.23 -23.66 -6.51
N VAL A 232 10.65 -23.14 -7.60
CA VAL A 232 9.43 -23.63 -8.27
C VAL A 232 9.61 -24.98 -9.01
N GLY A 233 10.79 -25.61 -8.95
CA GLY A 233 11.05 -26.91 -9.57
C GLY A 233 11.31 -28.07 -8.60
N GLU A 234 11.77 -27.78 -7.37
CA GLU A 234 12.31 -28.80 -6.46
C GLU A 234 11.41 -29.09 -5.26
N SER A 235 10.60 -28.13 -4.83
CA SER A 235 9.71 -28.32 -3.68
C SER A 235 8.46 -29.13 -4.06
N SER A 236 8.18 -30.16 -3.27
CA SER A 236 7.06 -31.09 -3.49
C SER A 236 5.68 -30.51 -3.15
N SER A 237 5.56 -29.21 -2.88
CA SER A 237 4.30 -28.54 -2.55
C SER A 237 4.09 -27.32 -3.43
N VAL A 238 2.85 -27.18 -3.92
CA VAL A 238 2.41 -26.10 -4.80
C VAL A 238 2.09 -24.83 -3.99
N ASP A 239 1.92 -24.98 -2.68
CA ASP A 239 1.45 -23.96 -1.74
C ASP A 239 2.30 -22.67 -1.75
N PRO A 240 3.65 -22.73 -1.73
CA PRO A 240 4.49 -21.53 -1.73
C PRO A 240 4.35 -20.72 -3.02
N LEU A 241 4.21 -21.40 -4.17
CA LEU A 241 4.00 -20.75 -5.46
C LEU A 241 2.62 -20.08 -5.51
N ILE A 242 1.56 -20.75 -5.02
CA ILE A 242 0.21 -20.18 -4.95
C ILE A 242 0.22 -18.91 -4.12
N LEU A 243 0.83 -18.97 -2.92
CA LEU A 243 0.93 -17.82 -2.04
C LEU A 243 1.74 -16.69 -2.70
N GLY A 244 2.81 -17.03 -3.41
CA GLY A 244 3.60 -16.06 -4.14
C GLY A 244 2.87 -15.35 -5.26
N LEU A 245 2.11 -16.09 -6.07
CA LEU A 245 1.23 -15.51 -7.08
C LEU A 245 0.10 -14.68 -6.45
N LEU A 246 -0.39 -15.07 -5.29
CA LEU A 246 -1.41 -14.29 -4.57
C LEU A 246 -0.88 -12.94 -4.09
N PHE A 247 0.41 -12.84 -3.77
CA PHE A 247 1.05 -11.65 -3.20
C PHE A 247 2.02 -10.93 -4.15
N SER A 248 2.18 -11.38 -5.40
CA SER A 248 3.13 -10.81 -6.37
C SER A 248 2.84 -9.33 -6.73
N TRP A 249 1.61 -8.87 -6.56
CA TRP A 249 1.23 -7.46 -6.71
C TRP A 249 1.70 -6.58 -5.53
N LEU A 250 1.96 -7.15 -4.35
CA LEU A 250 2.37 -6.39 -3.16
C LEU A 250 3.69 -5.66 -3.40
N PRO A 251 4.72 -6.32 -3.96
CA PRO A 251 5.89 -5.68 -4.53
C PRO A 251 5.63 -4.38 -5.32
N VAL A 252 4.72 -4.45 -6.27
CA VAL A 252 4.35 -3.33 -7.15
C VAL A 252 3.72 -2.20 -6.33
N LEU A 253 2.85 -2.54 -5.38
CA LEU A 253 2.26 -1.55 -4.50
C LEU A 253 3.32 -0.85 -3.64
N VAL A 254 4.24 -1.60 -3.04
CA VAL A 254 5.31 -1.05 -2.18
C VAL A 254 6.20 -0.08 -2.95
N ILE A 255 6.61 -0.40 -4.19
CA ILE A 255 7.45 0.52 -4.96
C ILE A 255 6.67 1.80 -5.29
N PHE A 256 5.40 1.70 -5.68
CA PHE A 256 4.59 2.89 -5.97
C PHE A 256 4.28 3.72 -4.72
N THR A 257 4.15 3.13 -3.53
CA THR A 257 3.99 3.90 -2.28
C THR A 257 5.29 4.57 -1.83
N ILE A 258 6.45 3.96 -2.10
CA ILE A 258 7.77 4.58 -1.89
C ILE A 258 7.97 5.74 -2.87
N VAL A 259 7.66 5.55 -4.14
CA VAL A 259 7.80 6.60 -5.17
C VAL A 259 6.77 7.72 -4.98
N ASP A 260 5.56 7.39 -4.52
CA ASP A 260 4.56 8.39 -4.09
C ASP A 260 4.88 8.95 -2.68
N ARG A 261 6.06 8.68 -2.11
CA ARG A 261 6.47 9.37 -0.90
C ARG A 261 7.02 10.74 -1.26
N ASN A 262 6.43 11.76 -0.66
CA ASN A 262 7.02 13.08 -0.62
C ASN A 262 7.80 13.27 0.70
N PRO A 263 9.08 13.70 0.68
CA PRO A 263 9.87 13.89 1.90
C PRO A 263 9.35 15.00 2.83
N VAL A 264 8.53 15.93 2.34
CA VAL A 264 8.18 17.13 3.11
C VAL A 264 7.09 16.86 4.16
N SER A 265 7.44 17.11 5.42
CA SER A 265 6.54 17.20 6.58
C SER A 265 5.53 18.34 6.39
N ALA A 266 4.47 18.03 5.67
CA ALA A 266 3.42 18.92 5.25
C ALA A 266 2.77 19.76 6.36
N ASP A 267 2.49 19.17 7.51
CA ASP A 267 1.43 19.72 8.36
C ASP A 267 1.87 20.97 9.14
N ARG A 268 3.17 21.26 9.28
CA ARG A 268 3.64 22.51 9.91
C ARG A 268 4.06 23.58 8.91
N ALA A 269 4.74 23.21 7.83
CA ALA A 269 5.16 24.16 6.81
C ALA A 269 3.97 24.71 5.99
N LYS A 270 2.93 23.90 5.74
CA LYS A 270 1.82 24.28 4.85
C LYS A 270 0.91 25.38 5.39
N PHE A 271 0.45 25.26 6.63
CA PHE A 271 -0.47 26.26 7.20
C PHE A 271 0.24 27.61 7.34
N ARG A 272 1.51 27.59 7.77
CA ARG A 272 2.34 28.78 7.86
C ARG A 272 2.57 29.43 6.49
N TRP A 273 2.94 28.63 5.48
CA TRP A 273 3.18 29.13 4.12
C TRP A 273 1.90 29.70 3.50
N LEU A 274 0.79 28.96 3.51
CA LEU A 274 -0.49 29.41 2.93
C LEU A 274 -1.03 30.67 3.63
N TYR A 275 -0.87 30.77 4.94
CA TYR A 275 -1.25 31.97 5.68
C TYR A 275 -0.43 33.18 5.25
N ASN A 276 0.90 33.03 5.18
CA ASN A 276 1.79 34.09 4.75
C ASN A 276 1.49 34.54 3.31
N VAL A 277 1.23 33.59 2.41
CA VAL A 277 0.81 33.88 1.03
C VAL A 277 -0.50 34.67 1.01
N ARG A 278 -1.49 34.29 1.84
CA ARG A 278 -2.77 35.01 1.95
C ARG A 278 -2.56 36.44 2.46
N ALA A 279 -1.74 36.61 3.49
CA ALA A 279 -1.44 37.92 4.06
C ALA A 279 -0.84 38.86 3.00
N VAL A 280 0.11 38.36 2.20
CA VAL A 280 0.69 39.13 1.09
C VAL A 280 -0.34 39.45 0.01
N MET A 281 -1.21 38.49 -0.32
CA MET A 281 -2.25 38.70 -1.33
C MET A 281 -3.25 39.79 -0.89
N LEU A 282 -3.71 39.74 0.37
CA LEU A 282 -4.60 40.73 0.96
C LEU A 282 -3.95 42.11 1.08
N TRP A 283 -2.67 42.17 1.44
CA TRP A 283 -1.90 43.40 1.48
C TRP A 283 -1.80 44.06 0.10
N ARG A 284 -1.45 43.29 -0.94
CA ARG A 284 -1.35 43.78 -2.33
C ARG A 284 -2.67 44.36 -2.83
N ASP A 285 -3.78 43.70 -2.53
CA ASP A 285 -5.11 44.11 -2.97
C ASP A 285 -5.70 45.22 -2.06
N GLY A 286 -5.06 45.50 -0.93
CA GLY A 286 -5.43 46.52 0.03
C GLY A 286 -5.03 47.94 -0.42
N PRO A 287 -5.64 48.98 0.18
CA PRO A 287 -5.30 50.38 -0.09
C PRO A 287 -3.95 50.80 0.53
N ASP A 288 -3.38 49.98 1.40
CA ASP A 288 -2.18 50.28 2.16
C ASP A 288 -0.93 49.75 1.43
N THR A 289 0.00 50.64 1.13
CA THR A 289 1.25 50.29 0.43
C THR A 289 2.39 49.92 1.37
N ASP A 290 2.18 50.02 2.69
CA ASP A 290 3.23 49.74 3.67
C ASP A 290 3.43 48.23 3.87
N SER A 291 4.61 47.72 3.54
CA SER A 291 4.96 46.30 3.71
C SER A 291 4.99 45.85 5.18
N GLU A 292 5.11 46.78 6.14
CA GLU A 292 5.06 46.45 7.57
C GLU A 292 3.64 46.10 8.04
N ALA A 293 2.61 46.48 7.27
CA ALA A 293 1.22 46.14 7.55
C ALA A 293 0.86 44.67 7.23
N ILE A 294 1.79 43.89 6.67
CA ILE A 294 1.54 42.47 6.37
C ILE A 294 1.42 41.70 7.70
N ALA A 295 0.22 41.18 7.96
CA ALA A 295 -0.06 40.32 9.10
C ALA A 295 0.57 38.92 8.89
N TRP A 296 1.87 38.79 9.16
CA TRP A 296 2.60 37.52 9.09
C TRP A 296 2.08 36.51 10.13
N TRP A 297 2.31 35.22 9.86
CA TRP A 297 2.01 34.18 10.83
C TRP A 297 2.73 34.46 12.15
N PRO A 298 2.00 34.59 13.28
CA PRO A 298 2.61 34.98 14.54
C PRO A 298 3.60 33.87 14.99
N PRO A 299 4.80 34.23 15.46
CA PRO A 299 5.70 33.25 16.05
C PRO A 299 4.96 32.55 17.19
N VAL A 300 4.97 31.22 17.19
CA VAL A 300 4.45 30.44 18.33
C VAL A 300 5.25 30.92 19.54
N PRO A 301 4.62 31.52 20.57
CA PRO A 301 5.36 31.90 21.76
C PRO A 301 6.05 30.65 22.28
N PRO A 302 7.35 30.72 22.66
CA PRO A 302 8.07 29.55 23.14
C PRO A 302 7.18 28.90 24.19
N SER A 303 6.71 27.68 23.90
CA SER A 303 5.95 26.91 24.87
C SER A 303 6.83 26.91 26.11
N LYS A 304 6.36 27.52 27.21
CA LYS A 304 7.06 27.46 28.49
C LYS A 304 7.47 26.01 28.64
N THR A 305 8.76 25.74 28.51
CA THR A 305 9.32 24.43 28.75
C THR A 305 8.77 24.03 30.09
N GLU A 306 8.11 22.88 30.17
CA GLU A 306 7.79 22.24 31.43
C GLU A 306 9.11 21.80 32.08
N ASP A 307 9.98 22.76 32.40
CA ASP A 307 11.12 22.62 33.29
C ASP A 307 10.60 22.82 34.71
N GLU A 308 9.74 21.91 35.18
CA GLU A 308 9.47 21.76 36.62
C GLU A 308 8.79 20.43 36.92
N ASN A 309 9.55 19.33 36.81
CA ASN A 309 9.28 18.15 37.64
C ASN A 309 10.53 17.27 37.83
N THR A 310 11.63 17.88 38.25
CA THR A 310 12.61 17.17 39.08
C THR A 310 12.25 17.41 40.54
N GLY A 311 11.56 16.44 41.14
CA GLY A 311 11.37 16.38 42.58
C GLY A 311 12.72 16.27 43.28
N SER A 312 13.11 17.34 43.97
CA SER A 312 14.08 17.30 45.06
C SER A 312 13.50 18.05 46.25
N THR A 313 13.35 17.30 47.34
CA THR A 313 12.93 17.66 48.70
C THR A 313 13.57 18.98 49.20
N PRO A 314 12.84 19.85 49.90
CA PRO A 314 13.44 21.04 50.51
C PRO A 314 14.02 20.72 51.90
N PRO A 315 15.17 21.30 52.30
CA PRO A 315 15.50 21.51 53.71
C PRO A 315 14.92 22.84 54.22
N PRO A 316 14.75 22.99 55.54
CA PRO A 316 13.97 24.08 56.11
C PRO A 316 14.81 25.36 56.34
N GLU A 317 14.08 26.47 56.43
CA GLU A 317 14.40 27.73 57.11
C GLU A 317 15.49 28.64 56.53
N ALA A 318 15.06 29.79 56.00
CA ALA A 318 15.45 31.09 56.59
C ALA A 318 14.50 32.23 56.15
N VAL A 319 14.15 33.02 57.15
CA VAL A 319 13.35 34.24 57.18
C VAL A 319 14.00 35.36 56.35
N VAL A 320 13.20 36.29 55.78
CA VAL A 320 13.33 37.76 55.89
C VAL A 320 12.90 38.55 54.62
N ASN A 321 11.97 39.49 54.89
CA ASN A 321 11.65 40.77 54.25
C ASN A 321 10.68 40.88 53.06
N ASN A 322 9.49 41.37 53.45
CA ASN A 322 8.55 42.14 52.68
C ASN A 322 9.16 43.45 52.14
N GLN A 323 8.97 43.71 50.85
CA GLN A 323 8.90 45.06 50.29
C GLN A 323 7.84 45.11 49.19
N PRO A 324 6.91 46.09 49.20
CA PRO A 324 5.88 46.21 48.18
C PRO A 324 6.46 46.90 46.92
N GLN A 325 6.40 46.23 45.77
CA GLN A 325 6.65 46.86 44.47
C GLN A 325 5.39 47.53 43.93
N PRO A 326 5.54 48.67 43.20
CA PRO A 326 4.42 49.45 42.70
C PRO A 326 3.73 48.76 41.53
N GLU A 327 2.40 48.81 41.60
CA GLU A 327 1.43 48.34 40.62
C GLU A 327 1.63 49.04 39.27
N LEU A 328 2.26 48.34 38.32
CA LEU A 328 2.39 48.80 36.94
C LEU A 328 1.02 48.61 36.26
N VAL A 329 0.28 49.70 36.11
CA VAL A 329 -0.97 49.75 35.33
C VAL A 329 -0.64 49.44 33.87
N VAL A 330 -0.72 48.16 33.51
CA VAL A 330 -0.71 47.72 32.11
C VAL A 330 -2.04 48.16 31.50
N THR A 331 -1.99 49.26 30.75
CA THR A 331 -3.10 49.66 29.88
C THR A 331 -3.30 48.54 28.85
N SER A 332 -4.30 47.71 29.06
CA SER A 332 -4.76 46.71 28.09
C SER A 332 -5.24 47.45 26.85
N GLN A 333 -4.41 47.48 25.81
CA GLN A 333 -4.91 47.68 24.47
C GLN A 333 -5.99 46.63 24.21
N PRO A 334 -7.11 46.98 23.55
CA PRO A 334 -8.12 46.01 23.19
C PRO A 334 -7.42 44.93 22.36
N GLN A 335 -7.36 43.72 22.90
CA GLN A 335 -7.09 42.53 22.11
C GLN A 335 -8.13 42.53 20.99
N GLN A 336 -7.73 43.01 19.81
CA GLN A 336 -8.41 42.63 18.58
C GLN A 336 -8.35 41.12 18.58
N GLU A 337 -9.51 40.48 18.82
CA GLU A 337 -9.68 39.07 18.52
C GLU A 337 -9.08 38.86 17.13
N PRO A 338 -8.10 37.95 16.97
CA PRO A 338 -7.52 37.69 15.68
C PRO A 338 -8.69 37.34 14.77
N VAL A 339 -8.92 38.19 13.77
CA VAL A 339 -9.93 38.00 12.72
C VAL A 339 -9.87 36.52 12.38
N ALA A 340 -10.98 35.80 12.59
CA ALA A 340 -11.06 34.36 12.41
C ALA A 340 -10.75 34.05 10.94
N VAL A 341 -9.45 33.94 10.63
CA VAL A 341 -8.96 33.63 9.30
C VAL A 341 -9.52 32.25 9.03
N THR A 342 -10.45 32.19 8.08
CA THR A 342 -11.02 30.94 7.60
C THR A 342 -9.86 30.04 7.22
N ASN A 343 -9.60 29.06 8.08
CA ASN A 343 -8.46 28.17 7.95
C ASN A 343 -8.64 27.41 6.64
N LEU A 344 -7.69 27.60 5.73
CA LEU A 344 -7.56 26.75 4.57
C LEU A 344 -7.28 25.32 5.06
N THR A 345 -8.33 24.52 5.22
CA THR A 345 -8.19 23.16 5.72
C THR A 345 -7.75 22.26 4.59
N VAL A 346 -6.43 22.13 4.42
CA VAL A 346 -5.86 20.99 3.71
C VAL A 346 -6.33 19.74 4.44
N GLY A 347 -7.04 18.87 3.72
CA GLY A 347 -7.69 17.70 4.28
C GLY A 347 -6.71 16.59 4.63
N ARG A 348 -7.24 15.39 4.81
CA ARG A 348 -6.47 14.21 5.20
C ARG A 348 -5.42 13.86 4.13
N PHE A 349 -4.25 13.40 4.55
CA PHE A 349 -3.28 12.79 3.64
C PHE A 349 -3.85 11.53 2.99
N ILE A 350 -3.89 11.52 1.65
CA ILE A 350 -4.43 10.45 0.81
C ILE A 350 -3.40 9.81 -0.10
N GLY A 351 -2.20 10.39 -0.19
CA GLY A 351 -1.06 9.81 -0.87
C GLY A 351 -0.74 8.40 -0.37
N GLN A 352 0.08 7.69 -1.15
CA GLN A 352 0.47 6.31 -0.91
C GLN A 352 -0.74 5.35 -0.87
N GLY A 353 -1.83 5.67 -1.57
CA GLY A 353 -3.02 4.82 -1.64
C GLY A 353 -3.74 4.65 -0.30
N ARG A 354 -3.58 5.61 0.62
CA ARG A 354 -4.18 5.56 1.97
C ARG A 354 -5.67 5.86 1.98
N SER A 355 -6.16 6.56 0.97
CA SER A 355 -7.58 6.80 0.74
C SER A 355 -7.93 6.42 -0.70
N THR A 356 -9.17 6.00 -0.89
CA THR A 356 -9.68 5.44 -2.15
C THR A 356 -10.21 6.51 -3.11
N GLN A 357 -9.89 7.78 -2.89
CA GLN A 357 -10.48 8.92 -3.60
C GLN A 357 -9.55 9.52 -4.64
N TYR A 358 -10.14 10.10 -5.68
CA TYR A 358 -9.41 10.83 -6.72
C TYR A 358 -8.96 12.20 -6.20
N SER A 359 -7.65 12.47 -6.27
CA SER A 359 -7.08 13.81 -6.10
C SER A 359 -6.71 14.40 -7.45
N GLY A 360 -7.46 15.42 -7.87
CA GLY A 360 -7.34 16.02 -9.18
C GLY A 360 -6.61 17.35 -9.23
N LEU A 361 -6.06 17.85 -8.12
CA LEU A 361 -5.52 19.21 -8.05
C LEU A 361 -4.39 19.43 -9.05
N SER A 362 -3.37 18.57 -9.02
CA SER A 362 -2.24 18.65 -9.95
C SER A 362 -2.69 18.65 -11.39
N TYR A 363 -3.62 17.75 -11.73
CA TYR A 363 -4.16 17.65 -13.08
C TYR A 363 -4.92 18.93 -13.48
N ALA A 364 -5.84 19.40 -12.63
CA ALA A 364 -6.69 20.56 -12.91
C ALA A 364 -5.86 21.84 -13.08
N VAL A 365 -4.89 22.06 -12.19
CA VAL A 365 -3.96 23.19 -12.28
C VAL A 365 -3.14 23.10 -13.56
N MET A 366 -2.48 21.96 -13.80
CA MET A 366 -1.67 21.75 -15.00
C MET A 366 -2.50 21.87 -16.29
N LYS A 367 -3.77 21.45 -16.31
CA LYS A 367 -4.64 21.58 -17.49
C LYS A 367 -4.83 23.04 -17.89
N HIS A 368 -4.93 23.95 -16.92
CA HIS A 368 -5.18 25.36 -17.15
C HIS A 368 -3.91 26.22 -17.13
N THR A 369 -2.77 25.69 -16.69
CA THR A 369 -1.47 26.34 -16.84
C THR A 369 -1.09 26.42 -18.33
N PRO A 370 -0.74 27.60 -18.87
CA PRO A 370 -0.39 27.76 -20.28
C PRO A 370 0.80 26.88 -20.68
N THR A 371 0.73 26.25 -21.85
CA THR A 371 1.87 25.54 -22.45
C THR A 371 2.78 26.53 -23.18
N LYS A 372 4.06 26.18 -23.32
CA LYS A 372 5.19 27.03 -23.79
C LYS A 372 5.00 27.67 -25.19
N GLY A 373 3.88 27.45 -25.88
CA GLY A 373 3.61 27.90 -27.24
C GLY A 373 2.99 29.30 -27.39
N HIS A 374 2.67 30.01 -26.29
CA HIS A 374 2.08 31.36 -26.38
C HIS A 374 3.12 32.42 -25.93
N PRO A 375 3.83 33.07 -26.88
CA PRO A 375 4.75 34.15 -26.53
C PRO A 375 3.97 35.29 -25.86
N GLY A 376 4.30 35.60 -24.61
CA GLY A 376 3.74 36.75 -23.86
C GLY A 376 2.95 36.44 -22.60
N ARG A 377 2.70 35.18 -22.23
CA ARG A 377 2.07 34.81 -20.95
C ARG A 377 2.89 33.75 -20.21
N THR A 378 3.81 34.19 -19.35
CA THR A 378 4.56 33.31 -18.44
C THR A 378 3.73 32.90 -17.23
N TYR A 379 2.90 33.80 -16.68
CA TYR A 379 2.11 33.57 -15.47
C TYR A 379 0.61 33.91 -15.66
N PRO A 380 -0.30 33.28 -14.91
CA PRO A 380 -1.70 33.72 -14.85
C PRO A 380 -1.76 35.14 -14.28
N THR A 381 -2.30 36.09 -15.03
CA THR A 381 -2.47 37.48 -14.56
C THR A 381 -3.69 37.66 -13.66
N ASP A 382 -4.67 36.77 -13.78
CA ASP A 382 -5.90 36.75 -12.99
C ASP A 382 -6.04 35.39 -12.30
N TYR A 383 -5.61 35.35 -11.04
CA TYR A 383 -5.64 34.15 -10.20
C TYR A 383 -7.06 33.76 -9.79
N ASN A 384 -8.00 34.70 -9.74
CA ASN A 384 -9.40 34.41 -9.42
C ASN A 384 -10.08 33.67 -10.57
N SER A 385 -9.93 34.15 -11.81
CA SER A 385 -10.42 33.44 -12.99
C SER A 385 -9.74 32.08 -13.16
N PHE A 386 -8.43 31.99 -12.87
CA PHE A 386 -7.69 30.73 -12.91
C PHE A 386 -8.20 29.75 -11.86
N ALA A 387 -8.43 30.21 -10.62
CA ALA A 387 -8.98 29.41 -9.54
C ALA A 387 -10.39 28.90 -9.86
N VAL A 388 -11.29 29.73 -10.40
CA VAL A 388 -12.63 29.28 -10.80
C VAL A 388 -12.56 28.17 -11.85
N LYS A 389 -11.65 28.28 -12.83
CA LYS A 389 -11.46 27.22 -13.84
C LYS A 389 -10.96 25.91 -13.20
N VAL A 390 -9.96 25.99 -12.33
CA VAL A 390 -9.41 24.83 -11.62
C VAL A 390 -10.47 24.22 -10.70
N HIS A 391 -11.26 25.04 -10.00
CA HIS A 391 -12.35 24.59 -9.14
C HIS A 391 -13.44 23.85 -9.94
N ASN A 392 -13.89 24.42 -11.06
CA ASN A 392 -14.86 23.76 -11.95
C ASN A 392 -14.33 22.42 -12.50
N GLU A 393 -13.03 22.34 -12.82
CA GLU A 393 -12.41 21.08 -13.25
C GLU A 393 -12.31 20.07 -12.10
N LEU A 394 -12.03 20.53 -10.88
CA LEU A 394 -12.02 19.68 -9.69
C LEU A 394 -13.41 19.12 -9.42
N GLU A 395 -14.46 19.93 -9.44
CA GLU A 395 -15.86 19.49 -9.28
C GLU A 395 -16.36 18.57 -10.40
N GLY A 396 -15.72 18.66 -11.57
CA GLY A 396 -16.01 17.85 -12.73
C GLY A 396 -15.65 16.36 -12.61
N ARG A 397 -15.83 15.66 -13.72
CA ARG A 397 -15.46 14.23 -13.84
C ARG A 397 -13.94 14.08 -13.88
N PRO A 398 -13.39 13.01 -13.28
CA PRO A 398 -11.97 12.69 -13.44
C PRO A 398 -11.56 12.58 -14.91
N PRO A 399 -10.31 12.86 -15.24
CA PRO A 399 -9.82 12.73 -16.61
C PRO A 399 -9.83 11.28 -17.06
N PRO A 400 -9.95 11.00 -18.37
CA PRO A 400 -9.87 9.64 -18.93
C PRO A 400 -8.62 8.88 -18.48
N SER A 401 -7.51 9.57 -18.26
CA SER A 401 -6.27 8.95 -17.76
C SER A 401 -6.41 8.33 -16.38
N TRP A 402 -7.30 8.83 -15.53
CA TRP A 402 -7.56 8.23 -14.22
C TRP A 402 -8.25 6.87 -14.37
N PHE A 403 -9.27 6.76 -15.23
CA PHE A 403 -9.95 5.50 -15.52
C PHE A 403 -9.02 4.47 -16.17
N ILE A 404 -8.14 4.90 -17.08
CA ILE A 404 -7.12 4.02 -17.67
C ILE A 404 -6.17 3.49 -16.59
N THR A 405 -5.71 4.36 -15.68
CA THR A 405 -4.89 3.94 -14.54
C THR A 405 -5.64 2.96 -13.64
N ALA A 406 -6.92 3.18 -13.39
CA ALA A 406 -7.74 2.31 -12.58
C ALA A 406 -7.92 0.92 -13.19
N LEU A 407 -8.14 0.83 -14.51
CA LEU A 407 -8.21 -0.44 -15.25
C LEU A 407 -6.87 -1.16 -15.27
N LEU A 408 -5.76 -0.43 -15.42
CA LEU A 408 -4.42 -1.02 -15.37
C LEU A 408 -4.12 -1.60 -13.98
N ALA A 409 -4.43 -0.86 -12.92
CA ALA A 409 -4.27 -1.32 -11.55
C ALA A 409 -5.11 -2.57 -11.26
N GLN A 410 -6.36 -2.59 -11.73
CA GLN A 410 -7.23 -3.77 -11.63
C GLN A 410 -6.64 -4.96 -12.39
N ALA A 411 -6.15 -4.75 -13.62
CA ALA A 411 -5.58 -5.80 -14.44
C ALA A 411 -4.34 -6.41 -13.79
N ILE A 412 -3.46 -5.58 -13.19
CA ILE A 412 -2.28 -6.06 -12.45
C ILE A 412 -2.73 -6.99 -11.32
N VAL A 413 -3.55 -6.52 -10.39
CA VAL A 413 -3.95 -7.35 -9.23
C VAL A 413 -4.75 -8.58 -9.66
N THR A 414 -5.75 -8.38 -10.52
CA THR A 414 -6.65 -9.48 -10.91
C THR A 414 -5.89 -10.56 -11.65
N THR A 415 -4.93 -10.21 -12.51
CA THR A 415 -4.13 -11.22 -13.21
C THR A 415 -3.37 -12.09 -12.21
N GLU A 416 -2.70 -11.49 -11.22
CA GLU A 416 -1.96 -12.22 -10.19
C GLU A 416 -2.87 -13.14 -9.35
N VAL A 417 -3.99 -12.61 -8.85
CA VAL A 417 -4.97 -13.41 -8.10
C VAL A 417 -5.59 -14.51 -8.98
N MET A 418 -5.82 -14.25 -10.27
CA MET A 418 -6.34 -15.23 -11.21
C MET A 418 -5.30 -16.30 -11.57
N LEU A 419 -4.01 -15.98 -11.58
CA LEU A 419 -2.94 -16.96 -11.73
C LEU A 419 -2.88 -17.90 -10.52
N ALA A 420 -2.98 -17.34 -9.30
CA ALA A 420 -3.10 -18.14 -8.07
C ALA A 420 -4.37 -19.01 -8.08
N PHE A 421 -5.50 -18.45 -8.48
CA PHE A 421 -6.77 -19.18 -8.68
C PHE A 421 -6.62 -20.29 -9.71
N MET A 422 -6.08 -20.00 -10.89
CA MET A 422 -5.90 -20.95 -11.99
C MET A 422 -5.03 -22.12 -11.51
N LEU A 423 -3.95 -21.82 -10.80
CA LEU A 423 -3.03 -22.83 -10.29
C LEU A 423 -3.72 -23.69 -9.22
N ALA A 424 -4.43 -23.09 -8.27
CA ALA A 424 -5.21 -23.83 -7.27
C ALA A 424 -6.35 -24.66 -7.87
N PHE A 425 -7.06 -24.13 -8.87
CA PHE A 425 -8.18 -24.78 -9.55
C PHE A 425 -7.75 -25.95 -10.43
N ASN A 426 -6.58 -25.84 -11.07
CA ASN A 426 -6.02 -26.89 -11.91
C ASN A 426 -5.03 -27.80 -11.17
N THR A 427 -4.73 -27.53 -9.89
CA THR A 427 -4.00 -28.50 -9.07
C THR A 427 -4.91 -29.71 -8.90
N PRO A 428 -4.51 -30.88 -9.42
CA PRO A 428 -5.37 -32.06 -9.54
C PRO A 428 -5.89 -32.51 -8.18
N THR A 429 -7.21 -32.36 -7.99
CA THR A 429 -8.12 -32.85 -6.92
C THR A 429 -9.18 -31.82 -6.57
N VAL A 430 -8.91 -30.54 -6.82
CA VAL A 430 -9.59 -29.49 -6.06
C VAL A 430 -10.69 -28.81 -6.86
N GLY A 431 -10.60 -28.66 -8.19
CA GLY A 431 -11.61 -27.90 -8.94
C GLY A 431 -11.93 -26.59 -8.23
N LEU A 432 -13.22 -26.29 -7.97
CA LEU A 432 -13.60 -25.19 -7.07
C LEU A 432 -13.61 -25.64 -5.59
N GLY A 433 -12.45 -25.87 -5.00
CA GLY A 433 -12.31 -26.23 -3.59
C GLY A 433 -11.95 -25.05 -2.70
N CYS A 434 -11.49 -25.33 -1.47
CA CYS A 434 -11.26 -24.28 -0.46
C CYS A 434 -10.22 -23.24 -0.90
N TRP A 435 -9.16 -23.62 -1.62
CA TRP A 435 -8.13 -22.68 -2.09
C TRP A 435 -8.66 -21.75 -3.18
N SER A 436 -9.05 -22.33 -4.31
CA SER A 436 -9.57 -21.58 -5.46
C SER A 436 -10.83 -20.79 -5.10
N GLY A 437 -11.75 -21.36 -4.32
CA GLY A 437 -12.93 -20.65 -3.83
C GLY A 437 -12.55 -19.45 -2.97
N SER A 438 -11.59 -19.61 -2.06
CA SER A 438 -11.07 -18.51 -1.25
C SER A 438 -10.46 -17.38 -2.07
N PHE A 439 -9.66 -17.69 -3.09
CA PHE A 439 -9.08 -16.66 -3.96
C PHE A 439 -10.13 -15.95 -4.81
N ALA A 440 -11.15 -16.67 -5.29
CA ALA A 440 -12.27 -16.06 -5.99
C ALA A 440 -13.06 -15.10 -5.08
N ILE A 441 -13.33 -15.51 -3.83
CA ILE A 441 -14.00 -14.65 -2.83
C ILE A 441 -13.15 -13.39 -2.57
N TYR A 442 -11.84 -13.53 -2.39
CA TYR A 442 -10.94 -12.38 -2.22
C TYR A 442 -10.97 -11.44 -3.43
N ALA A 443 -10.87 -11.99 -4.66
CA ALA A 443 -10.92 -11.21 -5.89
C ALA A 443 -12.23 -10.42 -6.01
N ILE A 444 -13.36 -11.04 -5.66
CA ILE A 444 -14.67 -10.38 -5.68
C ILE A 444 -14.73 -9.28 -4.61
N LEU A 445 -14.47 -9.60 -3.34
CA LEU A 445 -14.58 -8.66 -2.23
C LEU A 445 -13.70 -7.43 -2.42
N SER A 446 -12.44 -7.63 -2.85
CA SER A 446 -11.53 -6.53 -3.11
C SER A 446 -12.01 -5.68 -4.29
N SER A 447 -12.49 -6.30 -5.39
CA SER A 447 -12.92 -5.57 -6.59
C SER A 447 -14.17 -4.73 -6.37
N LEU A 448 -15.03 -5.06 -5.40
CA LEU A 448 -16.22 -4.26 -5.09
C LEU A 448 -15.87 -2.84 -4.65
N CYS A 449 -14.84 -2.65 -3.82
CA CYS A 449 -14.38 -1.31 -3.43
C CYS A 449 -13.85 -0.53 -4.65
N TRP A 450 -13.13 -1.21 -5.54
CA TRP A 450 -12.64 -0.62 -6.78
C TRP A 450 -13.78 -0.19 -7.72
N ILE A 451 -14.81 -1.03 -7.91
CA ILE A 451 -16.00 -0.66 -8.69
C ILE A 451 -16.67 0.58 -8.10
N LEU A 452 -16.85 0.63 -6.77
CA LEU A 452 -17.42 1.80 -6.10
C LEU A 452 -16.56 3.06 -6.33
N SER A 453 -15.22 2.94 -6.29
CA SER A 453 -14.33 4.07 -6.56
C SER A 453 -14.47 4.60 -7.99
N LEU A 454 -14.73 3.74 -8.98
CA LEU A 454 -14.99 4.14 -10.36
C LEU A 454 -16.32 4.88 -10.51
N CYS A 455 -17.36 4.39 -9.84
CA CYS A 455 -18.70 4.99 -9.88
C CYS A 455 -18.76 6.31 -9.11
N PHE A 456 -17.97 6.42 -8.03
CA PHE A 456 -17.95 7.56 -7.12
C PHE A 456 -16.50 8.04 -6.88
N PRO A 457 -15.89 8.77 -7.82
CA PRO A 457 -14.50 9.23 -7.68
C PRO A 457 -14.25 10.13 -6.46
N LYS A 458 -15.31 10.83 -6.03
CA LYS A 458 -15.40 11.61 -4.79
C LYS A 458 -16.49 11.00 -3.90
N PRO A 459 -16.19 9.91 -3.19
CA PRO A 459 -17.21 9.20 -2.42
C PRO A 459 -17.63 10.04 -1.20
N GLY A 460 -18.95 10.22 -1.02
CA GLY A 460 -19.49 10.76 0.22
C GLY A 460 -19.26 9.82 1.41
N SER A 461 -19.58 10.27 2.62
CA SER A 461 -19.31 9.53 3.87
C SER A 461 -19.86 8.10 3.88
N VAL A 462 -21.04 7.88 3.27
CA VAL A 462 -21.68 6.56 3.19
C VAL A 462 -20.90 5.61 2.29
N VAL A 463 -20.56 6.03 1.07
CA VAL A 463 -19.79 5.21 0.10
C VAL A 463 -18.39 4.93 0.64
N THR A 464 -17.79 5.93 1.28
CA THR A 464 -16.50 5.78 1.97
C THR A 464 -16.58 4.73 3.08
N GLY A 465 -17.61 4.79 3.95
CA GLY A 465 -17.86 3.79 4.98
C GLY A 465 -18.07 2.37 4.43
N LEU A 466 -18.79 2.26 3.30
CA LEU A 466 -18.98 0.99 2.60
C LEU A 466 -17.65 0.44 2.03
N CYS A 467 -16.85 1.28 1.39
CA CYS A 467 -15.52 0.91 0.89
C CYS A 467 -14.61 0.42 2.03
N TYR A 468 -14.58 1.12 3.17
CA TYR A 468 -13.82 0.67 4.33
C TYR A 468 -14.31 -0.68 4.85
N THR A 469 -15.62 -0.90 4.90
CA THR A 469 -16.20 -2.18 5.33
C THR A 469 -15.78 -3.31 4.40
N LEU A 470 -15.88 -3.10 3.09
CA LEU A 470 -15.45 -4.09 2.08
C LEU A 470 -13.95 -4.37 2.18
N ASN A 471 -13.12 -3.34 2.38
CA ASN A 471 -11.67 -3.51 2.56
C ASN A 471 -11.34 -4.30 3.83
N VAL A 472 -12.04 -4.05 4.94
CA VAL A 472 -11.87 -4.82 6.19
C VAL A 472 -12.26 -6.28 5.97
N LEU A 473 -13.37 -6.55 5.28
CA LEU A 473 -13.80 -7.92 4.96
C LEU A 473 -12.80 -8.63 4.05
N ALA A 474 -12.36 -7.98 2.97
CA ALA A 474 -11.38 -8.52 2.04
C ALA A 474 -10.03 -8.78 2.72
N PHE A 475 -9.56 -7.85 3.55
CA PHE A 475 -8.33 -8.00 4.33
C PHE A 475 -8.45 -9.13 5.35
N GLY A 476 -9.53 -9.19 6.12
CA GLY A 476 -9.78 -10.27 7.07
C GLY A 476 -9.85 -11.63 6.40
N TRP A 477 -10.44 -11.69 5.21
CA TRP A 477 -10.46 -12.90 4.39
C TRP A 477 -9.07 -13.29 3.90
N LEU A 478 -8.27 -12.35 3.38
CA LEU A 478 -6.90 -12.59 2.95
C LEU A 478 -6.03 -13.12 4.10
N VAL A 479 -6.15 -12.53 5.29
CA VAL A 479 -5.44 -12.98 6.51
C VAL A 479 -5.87 -14.40 6.88
N THR A 480 -7.18 -14.68 6.87
CA THR A 480 -7.73 -16.00 7.16
C THR A 480 -7.18 -17.05 6.21
N VAL A 481 -7.22 -16.78 4.90
CA VAL A 481 -6.70 -17.67 3.87
C VAL A 481 -5.20 -17.89 4.03
N THR A 482 -4.44 -16.83 4.33
CA THR A 482 -3.00 -16.91 4.57
C THR A 482 -2.70 -17.80 5.78
N ILE A 483 -3.38 -17.60 6.91
CA ILE A 483 -3.21 -18.43 8.11
C ILE A 483 -3.56 -19.89 7.81
N LEU A 484 -4.67 -20.13 7.11
CA LEU A 484 -5.10 -21.48 6.75
C LEU A 484 -4.14 -22.18 5.78
N LEU A 485 -3.51 -21.45 4.86
CA LEU A 485 -2.43 -21.99 4.00
C LEU A 485 -1.19 -22.31 4.83
N LEU A 486 -0.73 -21.37 5.65
CA LEU A 486 0.49 -21.52 6.45
C LEU A 486 0.38 -22.64 7.48
N THR A 487 -0.79 -22.81 8.08
CA THR A 487 -1.04 -23.84 9.07
C THR A 487 -1.37 -25.19 8.44
N GLY A 488 -1.69 -25.26 7.14
CA GLY A 488 -2.26 -26.46 6.53
C GLY A 488 -3.73 -26.70 6.92
N GLY A 489 -4.42 -25.72 7.50
CA GLY A 489 -5.84 -25.81 7.87
C GLY A 489 -6.78 -26.10 6.69
N MET A 490 -6.34 -25.86 5.44
CA MET A 490 -7.08 -26.25 4.24
C MET A 490 -6.72 -27.65 3.71
N ASN A 491 -5.85 -28.40 4.37
CA ASN A 491 -5.56 -29.80 4.05
C ASN A 491 -6.51 -30.74 4.82
N THR A 492 -7.81 -30.52 4.66
CA THR A 492 -8.86 -31.40 5.19
C THR A 492 -9.43 -32.28 4.08
N CYS A 493 -10.04 -33.42 4.44
CA CYS A 493 -10.80 -34.23 3.49
C CYS A 493 -11.85 -33.40 2.74
N TYR A 494 -12.50 -32.45 3.41
CA TYR A 494 -13.49 -31.58 2.78
C TYR A 494 -12.89 -30.69 1.70
N CYS A 495 -11.79 -30.02 2.01
CA CYS A 495 -11.15 -29.10 1.08
C CYS A 495 -10.45 -29.81 -0.07
N GLN A 496 -9.84 -30.97 0.16
CA GLN A 496 -9.16 -31.74 -0.88
C GLN A 496 -10.12 -32.47 -1.81
N THR A 497 -11.25 -32.97 -1.30
CA THR A 497 -12.24 -33.63 -2.17
C THR A 497 -13.13 -32.67 -2.94
N SER A 498 -13.26 -31.42 -2.49
CA SER A 498 -14.05 -30.38 -3.16
C SER A 498 -15.47 -30.82 -3.51
N PRO A 499 -16.32 -31.06 -2.49
CA PRO A 499 -17.68 -31.56 -2.71
C PRO A 499 -18.55 -30.57 -3.49
N PHE A 500 -18.25 -29.27 -3.44
CA PHE A 500 -18.97 -28.23 -4.20
C PHE A 500 -18.91 -28.41 -5.72
N ALA A 501 -17.86 -29.07 -6.19
CA ALA A 501 -17.61 -29.26 -7.59
C ALA A 501 -18.17 -30.60 -8.11
N TYR A 502 -18.67 -31.48 -7.23
CA TYR A 502 -19.23 -32.77 -7.61
C TYR A 502 -20.59 -32.62 -8.32
N PRO A 503 -20.91 -33.39 -9.39
CA PRO A 503 -20.09 -34.46 -9.98
C PRO A 503 -19.11 -34.01 -11.08
N TRP A 504 -19.16 -32.73 -11.50
CA TRP A 504 -18.52 -32.29 -12.75
C TRP A 504 -17.01 -31.99 -12.63
N PHE A 505 -16.56 -31.49 -11.47
CA PHE A 505 -15.23 -30.92 -11.29
C PHE A 505 -14.56 -31.27 -9.94
N GLY A 506 -14.88 -32.42 -9.33
CA GLY A 506 -14.30 -32.82 -8.05
C GLY A 506 -14.94 -34.08 -7.46
N GLY A 507 -14.90 -34.18 -6.13
CA GLY A 507 -15.48 -35.28 -5.34
C GLY A 507 -14.48 -36.36 -4.93
N TYR A 508 -13.19 -36.15 -5.15
CA TYR A 508 -12.15 -37.13 -4.80
C TYR A 508 -10.84 -36.48 -4.35
N MET A 509 -10.15 -37.17 -3.46
CA MET A 509 -8.80 -36.85 -3.00
C MET A 509 -7.82 -37.83 -3.64
N THR A 510 -6.60 -37.40 -3.95
CA THR A 510 -5.53 -38.27 -4.48
C THR A 510 -4.31 -38.23 -3.59
N PHE A 511 -3.58 -39.35 -3.54
CA PHE A 511 -2.30 -39.45 -2.83
C PHE A 511 -1.08 -39.29 -3.75
N ALA A 512 -1.29 -38.83 -4.99
CA ALA A 512 -0.18 -38.64 -5.91
C ALA A 512 0.81 -37.60 -5.36
N LYS A 513 2.11 -37.94 -5.38
CA LYS A 513 3.18 -37.00 -5.06
C LYS A 513 3.29 -35.94 -6.16
N ALA A 514 3.93 -34.81 -5.86
CA ALA A 514 4.19 -33.74 -6.85
C ALA A 514 4.83 -34.24 -8.15
N SER A 515 5.77 -35.20 -8.07
CA SER A 515 6.34 -35.85 -9.26
C SER A 515 5.30 -36.60 -10.09
N GLY A 516 4.40 -37.33 -9.43
CA GLY A 516 3.28 -37.99 -10.08
C GLY A 516 2.34 -36.99 -10.76
N PHE A 517 2.07 -35.85 -10.13
CA PHE A 517 1.28 -34.80 -10.77
C PHE A 517 1.93 -34.24 -12.03
N ARG A 518 3.24 -33.97 -11.94
CA ARG A 518 4.03 -33.47 -13.07
C ARG A 518 3.88 -34.35 -14.31
N ASP A 519 4.02 -35.66 -14.10
CA ASP A 519 4.06 -36.63 -15.18
C ASP A 519 2.64 -36.98 -15.69
N MET A 520 1.66 -37.13 -14.78
CA MET A 520 0.30 -37.57 -15.13
C MET A 520 -0.64 -36.47 -15.60
N PHE A 521 -0.43 -35.20 -15.20
CA PHE A 521 -1.40 -34.12 -15.45
C PHE A 521 -0.81 -32.95 -16.26
N SER A 522 0.43 -33.08 -16.76
CA SER A 522 1.13 -32.01 -17.48
C SER A 522 1.13 -30.66 -16.74
N VAL A 523 1.07 -30.67 -15.40
CA VAL A 523 0.88 -29.46 -14.58
C VAL A 523 2.03 -28.46 -14.76
N THR A 524 3.20 -28.95 -15.19
CA THR A 524 4.35 -28.12 -15.57
C THR A 524 3.97 -27.01 -16.55
N LYS A 525 3.05 -27.26 -17.49
CA LYS A 525 2.63 -26.22 -18.44
C LYS A 525 1.91 -25.08 -17.72
N PHE A 526 0.99 -25.39 -16.81
CA PHE A 526 0.25 -24.39 -16.03
C PHE A 526 1.14 -23.69 -15.02
N TRP A 527 2.02 -24.41 -14.33
CA TRP A 527 2.96 -23.83 -13.37
C TRP A 527 3.97 -22.93 -14.06
N ALA A 528 4.58 -23.38 -15.16
CA ALA A 528 5.52 -22.57 -15.93
C ALA A 528 4.84 -21.33 -16.49
N THR A 529 3.61 -21.46 -17.02
CA THR A 529 2.84 -20.31 -17.52
C THR A 529 2.54 -19.33 -16.38
N ALA A 530 2.00 -19.80 -15.26
CA ALA A 530 1.65 -18.94 -14.14
C ALA A 530 2.87 -18.26 -13.52
N ALA A 531 3.96 -18.99 -13.30
CA ALA A 531 5.21 -18.44 -12.79
C ALA A 531 5.80 -17.41 -13.78
N SER A 532 5.79 -17.70 -15.09
CA SER A 532 6.32 -16.78 -16.10
C SER A 532 5.53 -15.47 -16.12
N PHE A 533 4.20 -15.52 -16.14
CA PHE A 533 3.38 -14.31 -16.16
C PHE A 533 3.42 -13.56 -14.82
N GLY A 534 3.30 -14.29 -13.70
CA GLY A 534 3.31 -13.70 -12.35
C GLY A 534 4.67 -13.13 -11.94
N LEU A 535 5.74 -13.50 -12.64
CA LEU A 535 7.04 -12.86 -12.51
C LEU A 535 7.21 -11.71 -13.50
N ALA A 536 6.80 -11.88 -14.76
CA ALA A 536 7.01 -10.89 -15.82
C ALA A 536 6.25 -9.58 -15.53
N ILE A 537 5.01 -9.65 -15.07
CA ILE A 537 4.19 -8.45 -14.82
C ILE A 537 4.82 -7.57 -13.73
N PRO A 538 5.12 -8.07 -12.51
CA PRO A 538 5.76 -7.26 -11.48
C PRO A 538 7.14 -6.75 -11.91
N ILE A 539 7.95 -7.55 -12.61
CA ILE A 539 9.27 -7.10 -13.09
C ILE A 539 9.14 -5.93 -14.06
N VAL A 540 8.28 -6.04 -15.08
CA VAL A 540 8.11 -4.96 -16.06
C VAL A 540 7.62 -3.68 -15.39
N VAL A 541 6.64 -3.80 -14.49
CA VAL A 541 6.11 -2.65 -13.76
C VAL A 541 7.17 -2.06 -12.84
N PHE A 542 7.95 -2.89 -12.15
CA PHE A 542 9.02 -2.48 -11.25
C PHE A 542 10.14 -1.75 -11.99
N VAL A 543 10.67 -2.32 -13.07
CA VAL A 543 11.70 -1.69 -13.92
C VAL A 543 11.20 -0.36 -14.46
N THR A 544 9.94 -0.30 -14.90
CA THR A 544 9.31 0.93 -15.38
C THR A 544 9.22 1.97 -14.26
N ALA A 545 8.75 1.58 -13.07
CA ALA A 545 8.63 2.48 -11.92
C ALA A 545 9.99 3.05 -11.52
N ILE A 546 11.03 2.22 -11.41
CA ILE A 546 12.39 2.65 -11.08
C ILE A 546 12.94 3.58 -12.14
N PHE A 547 12.85 3.22 -13.42
CA PHE A 547 13.37 4.04 -14.51
C PHE A 547 12.78 5.45 -14.46
N TRP A 548 11.46 5.55 -14.28
CA TRP A 548 10.78 6.85 -14.20
C TRP A 548 11.05 7.57 -12.88
N TRP A 549 11.18 6.85 -11.77
CA TRP A 549 11.56 7.43 -10.49
C TRP A 549 12.96 8.05 -10.55
N LEU A 550 13.96 7.33 -11.06
CA LEU A 550 15.32 7.86 -11.28
C LEU A 550 15.31 9.10 -12.18
N LYS A 551 14.46 9.10 -13.22
CA LYS A 551 14.31 10.26 -14.10
C LYS A 551 13.69 11.47 -13.37
N CYS A 552 12.75 11.24 -12.46
CA CYS A 552 12.12 12.26 -11.64
C CYS A 552 12.92 12.59 -10.36
N ALA A 553 14.03 11.88 -10.07
CA ALA A 553 14.79 11.97 -8.81
C ALA A 553 15.15 13.40 -8.38
N HIS A 554 15.56 14.24 -9.34
CA HIS A 554 15.90 15.65 -9.11
C HIS A 554 14.76 16.47 -8.49
N LEU A 555 13.49 16.11 -8.73
CA LEU A 555 12.37 16.81 -8.10
C LEU A 555 12.30 16.56 -6.59
N TRP A 556 12.83 15.45 -6.08
CA TRP A 556 12.71 15.05 -4.67
C TRP A 556 13.91 15.46 -3.81
N LYS A 557 14.94 16.06 -4.37
CA LYS A 557 16.17 16.45 -3.65
C LYS A 557 16.09 17.87 -3.10
N VAL A 558 15.01 18.20 -2.37
CA VAL A 558 14.92 19.47 -1.63
C VAL A 558 15.58 19.28 -0.27
N THR A 559 16.83 19.74 -0.13
CA THR A 559 17.56 19.79 1.14
C THR A 559 17.13 21.02 1.93
N GLU A 560 16.45 20.83 3.07
CA GLU A 560 16.38 21.84 4.13
C GLU A 560 17.71 21.78 4.90
N ASP A 561 18.75 22.47 4.43
CA ASP A 561 19.95 22.63 5.26
C ASP A 561 19.61 23.60 6.41
N SER A 562 19.55 23.04 7.61
CA SER A 562 19.03 23.67 8.81
C SER A 562 19.97 24.70 9.45
N ASP A 563 21.20 24.84 8.95
CA ASP A 563 22.20 25.71 9.59
C ASP A 563 22.14 27.16 9.10
N GLU A 564 21.78 27.42 7.84
CA GLU A 564 21.71 28.80 7.31
C GLU A 564 20.44 29.56 7.75
N GLY A 565 19.32 28.87 7.99
CA GLY A 565 18.10 29.51 8.48
C GLY A 565 18.26 30.11 9.89
N THR A 566 19.07 29.48 10.74
CA THR A 566 19.42 29.98 12.07
C THR A 566 20.47 31.09 12.01
N GLU A 567 21.43 31.04 11.08
CA GLU A 567 22.38 32.15 10.88
C GLU A 567 21.70 33.40 10.28
N MET A 568 20.74 33.23 9.36
CA MET A 568 19.97 34.36 8.80
C MET A 568 19.10 35.07 9.84
N MET A 569 18.48 34.33 10.77
CA MET A 569 17.77 34.97 11.91
C MET A 569 18.74 35.59 12.92
N ALA A 570 19.91 34.98 13.16
CA ALA A 570 20.90 35.51 14.11
C ALA A 570 21.61 36.78 13.60
N GLN A 571 21.71 36.97 12.28
CA GLN A 571 22.39 38.13 11.68
C GLN A 571 21.46 39.35 11.45
N GLY A 572 20.18 39.28 11.82
CA GLY A 572 19.25 40.40 11.64
C GLY A 572 19.03 40.80 10.18
N LEU A 573 19.38 39.93 9.24
CA LEU A 573 19.05 40.10 7.83
C LEU A 573 17.54 39.92 7.70
N ALA A 574 16.84 41.04 7.52
CA ALA A 574 15.47 41.06 7.09
C ALA A 574 15.35 40.10 5.89
N ILE A 575 14.52 39.06 6.03
CA ILE A 575 14.08 38.26 4.89
C ILE A 575 13.66 39.27 3.84
N ASP A 576 14.37 39.32 2.71
CA ASP A 576 14.11 40.33 1.68
C ASP A 576 12.72 40.04 1.11
N THR A 577 11.69 40.64 1.68
CA THR A 577 10.30 40.49 1.22
C THR A 577 10.04 41.32 -0.02
N ARG A 578 11.03 42.07 -0.55
CA ARG A 578 10.83 42.91 -1.73
C ARG A 578 10.41 42.10 -2.96
N TRP A 579 10.77 40.83 -3.08
CA TRP A 579 10.27 39.96 -4.15
C TRP A 579 8.77 39.62 -4.02
N LEU A 580 8.19 39.71 -2.83
CA LEU A 580 6.74 39.62 -2.59
C LEU A 580 6.02 40.96 -2.81
N VAL A 581 6.76 42.07 -2.96
CA VAL A 581 6.21 43.43 -3.07
C VAL A 581 6.33 43.96 -4.51
N SER A 582 7.35 43.53 -5.27
CA SER A 582 7.49 43.75 -6.72
C SER A 582 6.53 42.91 -7.55
#